data_AF-A0A7C4U5E6-F1
#
_entry.id   AF-A0A7C4U5E6-F1
#
_cell.length_a   1.000
_cell.length_b   1.000
_cell.length_c   1.000
_cell.angle_alpha   90.00
_cell.angle_beta   90.00
_cell.angle_gamma   90.00
#
_symmetry.space_group_name_H-M   'P 1'
#
loop_
_entity.id
_entity.type
_entity.pdbx_description
1 polymer ?
#
loop_
_entity_poly.entity_id
_entity_poly.type
_entity_poly.pdbx_seq_one_letter_code
_entity_poly.pdbx_strand_id
1 'polypeptide(L)'
;FRDEVARYGEYSKAGEFVYDHPFQWGSKRTGPDLAREGHDKNKRPDSWHYTHMYDPRLTSPGSLMPRYVWLLDNKIDTGSTPAKIRAMKTLGVPYPDGYDKIANRDLMHQADSIAANLKKDKIETASNVEVIALIAYLQRLGRDIQGEAKKPIAENK
;
A
#
# COMPACT_ATOMS: atom_id res chain seq x y z
N PHE A 1 19.92 -1.32 15.81
CA PHE A 1 19.17 -0.29 15.05
C PHE A 1 19.71 -0.05 13.63
N ARG A 2 21.03 -0.04 13.39
CA ARG A 2 21.59 0.06 12.02
C ARG A 2 21.14 -1.08 11.11
N ASP A 3 20.98 -2.28 11.65
CA ASP A 3 20.57 -3.47 10.88
C ASP A 3 19.14 -3.38 10.35
N GLU A 4 18.25 -2.70 11.08
CA GLU A 4 16.86 -2.44 10.65
C GLU A 4 16.82 -1.46 9.47
N VAL A 5 17.65 -0.43 9.53
CA VAL A 5 17.79 0.53 8.42
C VAL A 5 18.38 -0.15 7.18
N ALA A 6 19.36 -1.03 7.37
CA ALA A 6 19.91 -1.83 6.28
C ALA A 6 18.85 -2.74 5.65
N ARG A 7 18.00 -3.35 6.49
CA ARG A 7 16.96 -4.31 6.07
C ARG A 7 15.75 -3.66 5.40
N TYR A 8 15.19 -2.60 5.98
CA TYR A 8 13.91 -2.02 5.55
C TYR A 8 14.04 -0.65 4.87
N GLY A 9 15.14 0.07 5.09
CA GLY A 9 15.33 1.44 4.60
C GLY A 9 15.23 2.47 5.72
N GLU A 10 14.97 3.73 5.36
CA GLU A 10 14.93 4.83 6.33
C GLU A 10 13.90 4.56 7.44
N TYR A 11 14.25 4.89 8.68
CA TYR A 11 13.34 4.76 9.82
C TYR A 11 12.08 5.61 9.61
N SER A 12 10.96 5.17 10.17
CA SER A 12 9.68 5.86 10.02
C SER A 12 9.66 7.18 10.79
N LYS A 13 9.09 8.22 10.17
CA LYS A 13 8.93 9.56 10.74
C LYS A 13 7.47 9.80 11.12
N ALA A 14 7.24 10.59 12.17
CA ALA A 14 5.89 10.88 12.67
C ALA A 14 4.96 11.49 11.60
N GLY A 15 5.51 12.29 10.69
CA GLY A 15 4.76 12.93 9.59
C GLY A 15 4.12 11.96 8.60
N GLU A 16 4.60 10.71 8.54
CA GLU A 16 4.11 9.72 7.57
C GLU A 16 2.77 9.09 7.95
N PHE A 17 2.41 9.16 9.23
CA PHE A 17 1.22 8.51 9.78
C PHE A 17 0.12 9.51 10.14
N VAL A 18 0.27 10.78 9.73
CA VAL A 18 -0.65 11.87 10.10
C VAL A 18 -2.08 11.61 9.64
N TYR A 19 -2.26 10.87 8.54
CA TYR A 19 -3.56 10.56 7.96
C TYR A 19 -4.06 9.13 8.26
N ASP A 20 -3.34 8.39 9.12
CA ASP A 20 -3.70 7.01 9.46
C ASP A 20 -4.68 6.97 10.62
N HIS A 21 -5.93 6.60 10.33
CA HIS A 21 -6.99 6.50 11.32
C HIS A 21 -7.65 5.11 11.27
N PRO A 22 -7.30 4.16 12.18
CA PRO A 22 -6.25 4.24 13.20
C PRO A 22 -4.84 3.97 12.64
N PHE A 23 -3.82 4.31 13.45
CA PHE A 23 -2.41 4.06 13.13
C PHE A 23 -2.14 2.56 12.89
N GLN A 24 -1.21 2.26 11.96
CA GLN A 24 -0.86 0.88 11.55
C GLN A 24 0.49 0.41 12.09
N TRP A 25 0.89 0.89 13.26
CA TRP A 25 2.18 0.49 13.87
C TRP A 25 2.09 -0.92 14.44
N GLY A 26 3.00 -1.77 14.01
CA GLY A 26 3.09 -3.13 14.54
C GLY A 26 3.60 -3.14 15.98
N SER A 27 2.97 -3.96 16.83
CA SER A 27 3.46 -4.28 18.18
C SER A 27 4.23 -5.60 18.23
N LYS A 28 4.13 -6.42 17.17
CA LYS A 28 4.79 -7.72 17.01
C LYS A 28 5.18 -7.94 15.56
N ARG A 29 6.26 -8.69 15.34
CA ARG A 29 6.74 -9.11 14.02
C ARG A 29 6.81 -10.63 13.93
N THR A 30 5.78 -11.23 13.34
CA THR A 30 5.84 -12.62 12.86
C THR A 30 6.34 -12.66 11.42
N GLY A 31 5.91 -11.71 10.58
CA GLY A 31 6.50 -11.40 9.28
C GLY A 31 7.41 -10.17 9.34
N PRO A 32 8.02 -9.78 8.20
CA PRO A 32 8.80 -8.56 8.08
C PRO A 32 7.97 -7.28 8.29
N ASP A 33 8.64 -6.16 8.52
CA ASP A 33 8.01 -4.83 8.56
C ASP A 33 7.54 -4.39 7.16
N LEU A 34 6.34 -3.81 7.08
CA LEU A 34 5.69 -3.40 5.82
C LEU A 34 5.74 -1.89 5.54
N ALA A 35 6.22 -1.06 6.49
CA ALA A 35 6.18 0.40 6.37
C ALA A 35 6.94 0.94 5.14
N ARG A 36 7.79 0.10 4.53
CA ARG A 36 8.63 0.41 3.37
C ARG A 36 8.41 -0.54 2.20
N GLU A 37 7.29 -1.26 2.14
CA GLU A 37 7.06 -2.26 1.08
C GLU A 37 6.94 -1.62 -0.31
N GLY A 38 6.30 -0.44 -0.42
CA GLY A 38 6.13 0.30 -1.67
C GLY A 38 7.33 1.14 -2.09
N HIS A 39 8.36 1.24 -1.24
CA HIS A 39 9.58 1.99 -1.48
C HIS A 39 10.47 1.26 -2.51
N ASP A 40 11.06 1.98 -3.47
CA ASP A 40 11.72 1.39 -4.64
C ASP A 40 12.76 0.29 -4.32
N LYS A 41 13.49 0.45 -3.22
CA LYS A 41 14.47 -0.56 -2.75
C LYS A 41 13.83 -1.92 -2.44
N ASN A 42 12.61 -1.93 -1.89
CA ASN A 42 11.91 -3.14 -1.44
C ASN A 42 10.73 -3.51 -2.33
N LYS A 43 10.38 -2.64 -3.28
CA LYS A 43 9.20 -2.76 -4.13
C LYS A 43 9.23 -4.07 -4.90
N ARG A 44 8.16 -4.83 -4.75
CA ARG A 44 7.92 -6.06 -5.50
C ARG A 44 6.89 -5.78 -6.61
N PRO A 45 6.92 -6.56 -7.71
CA PRO A 45 5.91 -6.40 -8.75
C PRO A 45 4.53 -6.84 -8.25
N ASP A 46 3.48 -6.32 -8.87
CA ASP A 46 2.08 -6.65 -8.50
C ASP A 46 1.84 -8.16 -8.55
N SER A 47 2.46 -8.86 -9.51
CA SER A 47 2.41 -10.32 -9.67
C SER A 47 3.02 -11.08 -8.50
N TRP A 48 4.08 -10.53 -7.88
CA TRP A 48 4.66 -11.11 -6.68
C TRP A 48 3.67 -11.03 -5.52
N HIS A 49 3.05 -9.86 -5.29
CA HIS A 49 2.07 -9.69 -4.22
C HIS A 49 0.84 -10.58 -4.43
N TYR A 50 0.33 -10.65 -5.66
CA TYR A 50 -0.78 -11.54 -6.01
C TYR A 50 -0.45 -13.00 -5.69
N THR A 51 0.70 -13.48 -6.17
CA THR A 51 1.16 -14.86 -5.92
C THR A 51 1.41 -15.12 -4.44
N HIS A 52 1.98 -14.16 -3.72
CA HIS A 52 2.22 -14.27 -2.29
C HIS A 52 0.91 -14.37 -1.49
N MET A 53 -0.13 -13.62 -1.84
CA MET A 53 -1.44 -13.75 -1.17
C MET A 53 -2.14 -15.08 -1.50
N TYR A 54 -1.95 -15.59 -2.72
CA TYR A 54 -2.46 -16.91 -3.12
C TYR A 54 -1.79 -18.05 -2.34
N ASP A 55 -0.46 -18.07 -2.32
CA ASP A 55 0.34 -18.97 -1.51
C ASP A 55 1.71 -18.35 -1.18
N PRO A 56 1.91 -17.90 0.08
CA PRO A 56 3.15 -17.26 0.50
C PRO A 56 4.39 -18.11 0.30
N ARG A 57 4.24 -19.44 0.27
CA ARG A 57 5.36 -20.39 0.17
C ARG A 57 5.91 -20.50 -1.25
N LEU A 58 5.15 -20.08 -2.27
CA LEU A 58 5.60 -20.05 -3.66
C LEU A 58 6.64 -18.95 -3.91
N THR A 59 6.48 -17.82 -3.22
CA THR A 59 7.39 -16.68 -3.37
C THR A 59 8.38 -16.53 -2.22
N SER A 60 8.12 -17.17 -1.08
CA SER A 60 8.99 -17.19 0.08
C SER A 60 8.97 -18.59 0.72
N PRO A 61 9.86 -19.50 0.29
CA PRO A 61 9.92 -20.86 0.81
C PRO A 61 10.03 -20.87 2.34
N GLY A 62 9.16 -21.66 2.99
CA GLY A 62 9.09 -21.73 4.46
C GLY A 62 8.30 -20.59 5.13
N SER A 63 7.60 -19.74 4.37
CA SER A 63 6.74 -18.70 4.94
C SER A 63 5.67 -19.30 5.87
N LEU A 64 5.53 -18.68 7.04
CA LEU A 64 4.49 -18.99 8.03
C LEU A 64 3.21 -18.15 7.83
N MET A 65 3.20 -17.25 6.85
CA MET A 65 2.03 -16.45 6.53
C MET A 65 0.89 -17.35 6.05
N PRO A 66 -0.35 -17.18 6.55
CA PRO A 66 -1.51 -17.88 6.02
C PRO A 66 -1.78 -17.53 4.56
N ARG A 67 -2.48 -18.43 3.84
CA ARG A 67 -3.00 -18.13 2.51
C ARG A 67 -4.23 -17.25 2.62
N TYR A 68 -4.36 -16.29 1.71
CA TYR A 68 -5.51 -15.35 1.65
C TYR A 68 -6.25 -15.49 0.31
N VAL A 69 -6.53 -16.73 -0.11
CA VAL A 69 -7.08 -17.03 -1.44
C VAL A 69 -8.43 -16.35 -1.71
N TRP A 70 -9.25 -16.13 -0.69
CA TRP A 70 -10.54 -15.45 -0.83
C TRP A 70 -10.43 -14.01 -1.33
N LEU A 71 -9.29 -13.34 -1.10
CA LEU A 71 -9.07 -11.98 -1.61
C LEU A 71 -9.04 -11.93 -3.15
N LEU A 72 -8.75 -13.06 -3.79
CA LEU A 72 -8.69 -13.16 -5.26
C LEU A 72 -10.11 -13.28 -5.87
N ASP A 73 -11.08 -13.75 -5.08
CA ASP A 73 -12.45 -14.01 -5.53
C ASP A 73 -13.45 -12.93 -5.06
N ASN A 74 -13.25 -12.44 -3.84
CA ASN A 74 -14.13 -11.44 -3.23
C ASN A 74 -14.03 -10.11 -3.96
N LYS A 75 -15.18 -9.48 -4.18
CA LYS A 75 -15.28 -8.15 -4.77
C LYS A 75 -15.31 -7.08 -3.69
N ILE A 76 -14.68 -5.95 -3.97
CA ILE A 76 -14.73 -4.78 -3.09
C ILE A 76 -16.14 -4.15 -3.09
N ASP A 77 -16.59 -3.69 -1.91
CA ASP A 77 -17.75 -2.82 -1.80
C ASP A 77 -17.32 -1.34 -1.87
N THR A 78 -17.71 -0.67 -2.96
CA THR A 78 -17.42 0.75 -3.19
C THR A 78 -18.57 1.68 -2.76
N GLY A 79 -19.69 1.14 -2.27
CA GLY A 79 -20.84 1.92 -1.81
C GLY A 79 -20.51 2.78 -0.59
N SER A 80 -19.64 2.31 0.29
CA SER A 80 -19.22 3.02 1.50
C SER A 80 -18.07 4.02 1.30
N THR A 81 -17.39 4.02 0.15
CA THR A 81 -16.22 4.88 -0.10
C THR A 81 -16.51 6.37 0.09
N PRO A 82 -17.59 6.95 -0.45
CA PRO A 82 -17.86 8.38 -0.27
C PRO A 82 -18.11 8.76 1.19
N ALA A 83 -18.72 7.87 1.97
CA ALA A 83 -18.93 8.09 3.40
C ALA A 83 -17.60 8.05 4.18
N LYS A 84 -16.71 7.10 3.85
CA LYS A 84 -15.36 7.02 4.43
C LYS A 84 -14.54 8.27 4.14
N ILE A 85 -14.53 8.75 2.89
CA ILE A 85 -13.82 10.00 2.52
C ILE A 85 -14.33 11.20 3.33
N ARG A 86 -15.65 11.36 3.46
CA ARG A 86 -16.23 12.44 4.27
C ARG A 86 -15.84 12.32 5.75
N ALA A 87 -15.85 11.11 6.31
CA ALA A 87 -15.40 10.89 7.68
C ALA A 87 -13.91 11.24 7.87
N MET A 88 -13.05 10.85 6.94
CA MET A 88 -11.63 11.19 6.98
C MET A 88 -11.41 12.71 6.88
N LYS A 89 -12.21 13.43 6.07
CA LYS A 89 -12.20 14.91 6.05
C LYS A 89 -12.55 15.50 7.41
N THR A 90 -13.56 14.96 8.09
CA THR A 90 -13.92 15.38 9.46
C THR A 90 -12.78 15.13 10.46
N LEU A 91 -11.99 14.08 10.26
CA LEU A 91 -10.81 13.78 11.09
C LEU A 91 -9.58 14.64 10.76
N GLY A 92 -9.67 15.52 9.76
CA GLY A 92 -8.61 16.45 9.38
C GLY A 92 -7.76 16.02 8.19
N VAL A 93 -8.11 14.91 7.50
CA VAL A 93 -7.42 14.51 6.27
C VAL A 93 -7.82 15.46 5.13
N PRO A 94 -6.85 16.09 4.43
CA PRO A 94 -7.12 17.18 3.49
C PRO A 94 -7.56 16.66 2.11
N TYR A 95 -8.63 15.87 2.04
CA TYR A 95 -9.24 15.53 0.76
C TYR A 95 -9.89 16.78 0.12
N PRO A 96 -9.73 16.99 -1.21
CA PRO A 96 -10.38 18.08 -1.93
C PRO A 96 -11.91 18.09 -1.74
N ASP A 97 -12.52 19.26 -1.92
CA ASP A 97 -13.97 19.37 -1.92
C ASP A 97 -14.58 18.61 -3.10
N GLY A 98 -15.61 17.81 -2.80
CA GLY A 98 -16.24 16.92 -3.78
C GLY A 98 -15.43 15.67 -4.14
N TYR A 99 -14.29 15.39 -3.48
CA TYR A 99 -13.50 14.19 -3.78
C TYR A 99 -14.29 12.89 -3.57
N ASP A 100 -15.20 12.87 -2.60
CA ASP A 100 -16.11 11.76 -2.33
C ASP A 100 -16.95 11.33 -3.54
N LYS A 101 -17.24 12.26 -4.47
CA LYS A 101 -17.99 11.99 -5.71
C LYS A 101 -17.16 11.34 -6.80
N ILE A 102 -15.84 11.54 -6.79
CA ILE A 102 -14.92 11.03 -7.81
C ILE A 102 -14.03 9.89 -7.30
N ALA A 103 -13.97 9.66 -5.99
CA ALA A 103 -13.10 8.67 -5.35
C ALA A 103 -13.23 7.27 -5.95
N ASN A 104 -14.46 6.82 -6.24
CA ASN A 104 -14.68 5.50 -6.86
C ASN A 104 -14.15 5.40 -8.28
N ARG A 105 -14.17 6.50 -9.05
CA ARG A 105 -13.59 6.54 -10.40
C ARG A 105 -12.08 6.44 -10.33
N ASP A 106 -11.46 7.22 -9.45
CA ASP A 106 -9.99 7.22 -9.29
C ASP A 106 -9.50 5.86 -8.74
N LEU A 107 -10.25 5.28 -7.80
CA LEU A 107 -10.02 3.92 -7.31
C LEU A 107 -10.03 2.91 -8.46
N MET A 108 -11.05 2.94 -9.32
CA MET A 108 -11.15 2.01 -10.45
C MET A 108 -10.03 2.23 -11.47
N HIS A 109 -9.65 3.48 -11.74
CA HIS A 109 -8.50 3.78 -12.61
C HIS A 109 -7.19 3.19 -12.07
N GLN A 110 -6.95 3.28 -10.76
CA GLN A 110 -5.80 2.63 -10.14
C GLN A 110 -5.90 1.10 -10.22
N ALA A 111 -7.07 0.54 -9.95
CA ALA A 111 -7.31 -0.89 -10.00
C ALA A 111 -7.09 -1.47 -11.40
N ASP A 112 -7.58 -0.78 -12.44
CA ASP A 112 -7.40 -1.17 -13.85
C ASP A 112 -5.92 -1.14 -14.26
N SER A 113 -5.15 -0.18 -13.74
CA SER A 113 -3.70 -0.13 -13.98
C SER A 113 -2.98 -1.35 -13.40
N ILE A 114 -3.34 -1.75 -12.17
CA ILE A 114 -2.75 -2.93 -11.51
C ILE A 114 -3.17 -4.21 -12.24
N ALA A 115 -4.45 -4.36 -12.59
CA ALA A 115 -4.94 -5.50 -13.36
C ALA A 115 -4.24 -5.60 -14.73
N ALA A 116 -3.99 -4.48 -15.40
CA ALA A 116 -3.24 -4.44 -16.64
C ALA A 116 -1.76 -4.87 -16.45
N ASN A 117 -1.13 -4.52 -15.33
CA ASN A 117 0.23 -4.98 -15.01
C ASN A 117 0.25 -6.49 -14.76
N LEU A 118 -0.70 -7.01 -13.98
CA LEU A 118 -0.84 -8.45 -13.75
C LEU A 118 -1.04 -9.23 -15.04
N LYS A 119 -1.83 -8.69 -15.98
CA LYS A 119 -2.05 -9.30 -17.29
C LYS A 119 -0.76 -9.43 -18.10
N LYS A 120 0.17 -8.47 -18.02
CA LYS A 120 1.50 -8.55 -18.67
C LYS A 120 2.32 -9.72 -18.12
N ASP A 121 2.15 -10.02 -16.83
CA ASP A 121 2.76 -11.15 -16.14
C ASP A 121 1.94 -12.45 -16.26
N LYS A 122 0.96 -12.49 -17.18
CA LYS A 122 0.09 -13.64 -17.48
C LYS A 122 -0.84 -14.04 -16.33
N ILE A 123 -1.16 -13.11 -15.44
CA ILE A 123 -2.15 -13.28 -14.38
C ILE A 123 -3.42 -12.51 -14.77
N GLU A 124 -4.51 -13.23 -15.01
CA GLU A 124 -5.81 -12.62 -15.29
C GLU A 124 -6.65 -12.53 -14.02
N THR A 125 -7.12 -11.32 -13.70
CA THR A 125 -7.97 -11.04 -12.55
C THR A 125 -8.86 -9.84 -12.85
N ALA A 126 -10.05 -9.81 -12.27
CA ALA A 126 -10.93 -8.64 -12.39
C ALA A 126 -10.34 -7.47 -11.58
N SER A 127 -10.53 -6.23 -12.03
CA SER A 127 -10.00 -5.05 -11.32
C SER A 127 -10.66 -4.84 -9.96
N ASN A 128 -11.89 -5.30 -9.77
CA ASN A 128 -12.70 -5.02 -8.59
C ASN A 128 -12.62 -6.11 -7.49
N VAL A 129 -11.56 -6.92 -7.46
CA VAL A 129 -11.35 -7.90 -6.38
C VAL A 129 -10.50 -7.32 -5.24
N GLU A 130 -10.67 -7.85 -4.03
CA GLU A 130 -10.03 -7.35 -2.81
C GLU A 130 -8.49 -7.37 -2.89
N VAL A 131 -7.90 -8.37 -3.57
CA VAL A 131 -6.44 -8.47 -3.71
C VAL A 131 -5.87 -7.27 -4.47
N ILE A 132 -6.60 -6.70 -5.44
CA ILE A 132 -6.14 -5.51 -6.18
C ILE A 132 -6.08 -4.29 -5.26
N ALA A 133 -7.10 -4.10 -4.42
CA ALA A 133 -7.11 -3.03 -3.42
C ALA A 133 -5.97 -3.19 -2.40
N LEU A 134 -5.69 -4.43 -1.97
CA LEU A 134 -4.57 -4.71 -1.06
C LEU A 134 -3.21 -4.42 -1.72
N ILE A 135 -3.01 -4.82 -2.97
CA ILE A 135 -1.79 -4.52 -3.73
C ILE A 135 -1.62 -3.01 -3.86
N ALA A 136 -2.69 -2.28 -4.21
CA ALA A 136 -2.67 -0.82 -4.32
C ALA A 136 -2.22 -0.15 -3.01
N TYR A 137 -2.71 -0.64 -1.88
CA TYR A 137 -2.33 -0.17 -0.55
C TYR A 137 -0.86 -0.50 -0.23
N LEU A 138 -0.41 -1.74 -0.41
CA LEU A 138 0.98 -2.14 -0.12
C LEU A 138 1.98 -1.36 -0.98
N GLN A 139 1.65 -1.13 -2.26
CA GLN A 139 2.46 -0.33 -3.18
C GLN A 139 2.56 1.14 -2.76
N ARG A 140 1.63 1.66 -1.96
CA ARG A 140 1.64 3.04 -1.45
C ARG A 140 2.57 3.21 -0.23
N LEU A 141 2.73 2.16 0.58
CA LEU A 141 3.46 2.24 1.86
C LEU A 141 4.91 2.70 1.67
N GLY A 142 5.28 3.77 2.38
CA GLY A 142 6.65 4.29 2.41
C GLY A 142 7.09 5.07 1.17
N ARG A 143 6.17 5.44 0.26
CA ARG A 143 6.50 6.30 -0.88
C ARG A 143 6.66 7.78 -0.54
N ASP A 144 6.01 8.26 0.52
CA ASP A 144 5.99 9.70 0.85
C ASP A 144 7.38 10.27 1.17
N ILE A 145 8.30 9.44 1.66
CA ILE A 145 9.67 9.86 1.98
C ILE A 145 10.57 10.03 0.75
N GLN A 146 10.18 9.51 -0.41
CA GLN A 146 10.96 9.66 -1.64
C GLN A 146 10.87 11.08 -2.22
N GLY A 147 9.87 11.86 -1.82
CA GLY A 147 9.53 13.18 -2.39
C GLY A 147 10.36 14.37 -1.90
N GLU A 148 11.25 14.22 -0.91
CA GLU A 148 12.10 15.32 -0.44
C GLU A 148 13.58 14.91 -0.37
N ALA A 149 14.26 14.97 -1.52
CA ALA A 149 15.68 15.30 -1.49
C ALA A 149 15.80 16.73 -0.94
N LYS A 150 15.98 16.88 0.38
CA LYS A 150 16.30 18.17 1.01
C LYS A 150 17.47 18.79 0.24
N LYS A 151 17.23 19.93 -0.43
CA LYS A 151 18.33 20.80 -0.85
C LYS A 151 19.15 21.10 0.41
N PRO A 152 20.48 20.96 0.37
CA PRO A 152 21.30 21.30 1.53
C PRO A 152 21.00 22.74 1.91
N ILE A 153 20.58 22.93 3.16
CA ILE A 153 20.43 24.26 3.74
C ILE A 153 21.85 24.84 3.73
N ALA A 154 22.10 25.80 2.84
CA ALA A 154 23.36 26.48 2.79
C ALA A 154 23.65 27.05 4.18
N GLU A 155 24.77 26.62 4.77
CA GLU A 155 25.31 27.21 5.99
C GLU A 155 25.68 28.66 5.69
N ASN A 156 24.87 29.61 6.14
CA ASN A 156 25.31 30.99 6.28
C ASN A 156 26.02 31.10 7.64
N LYS A 157 27.35 31.09 7.60
CA LYS A 157 28.19 31.73 8.62
C LYS A 157 28.30 33.23 8.33
#